data_AF-A0A2T1DRR4-F1
#
_entry.id   AF-A0A2T1DRR4-F1
#
_cell.length_a   1.000
_cell.length_b   1.000
_cell.length_c   1.000
_cell.angle_alpha   90.00
_cell.angle_beta   90.00
_cell.angle_gamma   90.00
#
_symmetry.space_group_name_H-M   'P 1'
#
loop_
_entity.id
_entity.type
_entity.pdbx_description
1 polymer ?
#
loop_
_entity_poly.entity_id
_entity_poly.type
_entity_poly.pdbx_seq_one_letter_code
_entity_poly.pdbx_strand_id
1 'polypeptide(L)'
;MPFTTYGLDKFFAQEISALSECNAPDLAEHFAEVEPLIDNFILNSIFTSPIKTQYKPYIFGIIRRVQMALVEYQNGRTLLLSYLNESKKNTSLYFQALSYFEIAVTLLYQAYEFLRKLGKKIESKETNLFEKGDGSSLEKLSRLYNISKHLEPSTIPEGNLHHVWISNNGICANGVTMSFTELADLVKEYVALAKGFSNLNPVSIP
;
A
#
# COMPACT_ATOMS: atom_id res chain seq x y z
N MET A 1 9.42 1.26 34.57
CA MET A 1 10.27 0.15 34.12
C MET A 1 9.95 -0.14 32.66
N PRO A 2 10.94 -0.44 31.80
CA PRO A 2 10.67 -0.95 30.46
C PRO A 2 10.00 -2.33 30.53
N PHE A 3 9.15 -2.66 29.56
CA PHE A 3 8.53 -3.98 29.45
C PHE A 3 9.58 -5.04 29.05
N THR A 4 9.41 -6.29 29.50
CA THR A 4 10.27 -7.41 29.07
C THR A 4 9.94 -7.82 27.64
N THR A 5 10.87 -8.51 26.95
CA THR A 5 10.65 -9.13 25.63
C THR A 5 9.38 -9.97 25.60
N TYR A 6 9.21 -10.86 26.60
CA TYR A 6 7.99 -11.64 26.75
C TYR A 6 6.74 -10.77 26.90
N GLY A 7 6.82 -9.70 27.70
CA GLY A 7 5.71 -8.78 27.89
C GLY A 7 5.29 -8.10 26.59
N LEU A 8 6.28 -7.62 25.81
CA LEU A 8 6.08 -7.00 24.51
C LEU A 8 5.40 -7.97 23.53
N ASP A 9 5.98 -9.15 23.31
CA ASP A 9 5.46 -10.07 22.30
C ASP A 9 4.12 -10.70 22.69
N LYS A 10 3.86 -10.89 24.00
CA LYS A 10 2.65 -11.56 24.49
C LYS A 10 1.45 -10.63 24.67
N PHE A 11 1.66 -9.34 24.95
CA PHE A 11 0.58 -8.40 25.29
C PHE A 11 0.47 -7.19 24.37
N PHE A 12 1.46 -6.93 23.52
CA PHE A 12 1.45 -5.76 22.63
C PHE A 12 1.23 -6.21 21.20
N ALA A 13 2.23 -6.80 20.56
CA ALA A 13 2.13 -7.38 19.24
C ALA A 13 3.21 -8.45 19.08
N GLN A 14 2.89 -9.52 18.36
CA GLN A 14 3.89 -10.53 18.08
C GLN A 14 5.13 -9.93 17.39
N GLU A 15 6.30 -10.41 17.77
CA GLU A 15 7.62 -10.02 17.25
C GLU A 15 8.02 -8.55 17.45
N ILE A 16 7.23 -7.74 18.16
CA ILE A 16 7.55 -6.32 18.39
C ILE A 16 8.84 -6.14 19.21
N SER A 17 9.22 -7.11 20.03
CA SER A 17 10.48 -7.08 20.78
C SER A 17 11.72 -7.16 19.89
N ALA A 18 11.59 -7.77 18.70
CA ALA A 18 12.66 -7.89 17.71
C ALA A 18 12.74 -6.67 16.77
N LEU A 19 11.76 -5.75 16.85
CA LEU A 19 11.71 -4.55 16.04
C LEU A 19 12.76 -3.52 16.50
N SER A 20 13.86 -3.43 15.75
CA SER A 20 15.03 -2.60 16.06
C SER A 20 15.35 -1.57 14.99
N GLU A 21 14.87 -1.76 13.77
CA GLU A 21 15.15 -0.91 12.61
C GLU A 21 13.92 -0.79 11.71
N CYS A 22 13.92 0.22 10.84
CA CYS A 22 12.90 0.43 9.84
C CYS A 22 13.57 0.42 8.48
N ASN A 23 13.50 -0.72 7.79
CA ASN A 23 14.08 -0.87 6.44
C ASN A 23 13.13 -0.38 5.35
N ALA A 24 12.17 0.47 5.69
CA ALA A 24 11.27 1.08 4.72
C ALA A 24 12.00 2.15 3.90
N PRO A 25 12.12 2.01 2.57
CA PRO A 25 12.67 3.06 1.72
C PRO A 25 11.94 4.38 1.90
N ASP A 26 12.66 5.48 1.83
CA ASP A 26 12.07 6.82 1.78
C ASP A 26 11.48 7.07 0.39
N LEU A 27 10.25 7.56 0.30
CA LEU A 27 9.59 7.90 -0.96
C LEU A 27 9.27 9.39 -1.07
N ALA A 28 9.83 10.23 -0.20
CA ALA A 28 9.52 11.65 -0.16
C ALA A 28 9.77 12.39 -1.49
N GLU A 29 10.75 11.95 -2.28
CA GLU A 29 11.03 12.53 -3.60
C GLU A 29 9.86 12.40 -4.59
N HIS A 30 8.98 11.40 -4.41
CA HIS A 30 7.85 11.17 -5.28
C HIS A 30 6.61 12.02 -4.93
N PHE A 31 6.62 12.84 -3.88
CA PHE A 31 5.47 13.72 -3.57
C PHE A 31 5.22 14.75 -4.67
N ALA A 32 6.27 15.41 -5.14
CA ALA A 32 6.20 16.38 -6.24
C ALA A 32 5.68 15.74 -7.55
N GLU A 33 5.79 14.41 -7.67
CA GLU A 33 5.32 13.65 -8.82
C GLU A 33 3.83 13.34 -8.79
N VAL A 34 3.24 13.20 -7.60
CA VAL A 34 1.83 12.81 -7.43
C VAL A 34 0.89 13.98 -7.19
N GLU A 35 1.38 15.07 -6.61
CA GLU A 35 0.59 16.28 -6.30
C GLU A 35 -0.22 16.81 -7.49
N PRO A 36 0.37 17.03 -8.69
CA PRO A 36 -0.38 17.61 -9.81
C PRO A 36 -1.27 16.59 -10.54
N LEU A 37 -1.24 15.30 -10.21
CA LEU A 37 -1.82 14.26 -11.06
C LEU A 37 -3.34 14.37 -11.21
N ILE A 38 -4.04 14.64 -10.11
CA ILE A 38 -5.50 14.80 -10.14
C ILE A 38 -5.89 16.04 -10.92
N ASP A 39 -5.22 17.16 -10.67
CA ASP A 39 -5.50 18.44 -11.33
C ASP A 39 -5.23 18.34 -12.83
N ASN A 40 -4.07 17.80 -13.22
CA ASN A 40 -3.73 17.55 -14.61
C ASN A 40 -4.74 16.63 -15.29
N PHE A 41 -5.20 15.57 -14.60
CA PHE A 41 -6.21 14.67 -15.16
C PHE A 41 -7.57 15.36 -15.36
N ILE A 42 -7.99 16.21 -14.40
CA ILE A 42 -9.21 17.02 -14.51
C ILE A 42 -9.09 17.99 -15.69
N LEU A 43 -8.01 18.76 -15.76
CA LEU A 43 -7.77 19.74 -16.82
C LEU A 43 -7.72 19.07 -18.18
N ASN A 44 -7.00 17.95 -18.32
CA ASN A 44 -6.96 17.19 -19.57
C ASN A 44 -8.33 16.60 -19.91
N SER A 45 -9.11 16.14 -18.93
CA SER A 45 -10.47 15.68 -19.16
C SER A 45 -11.44 16.77 -19.63
N ILE A 46 -11.13 18.06 -19.40
CA ILE A 46 -11.89 19.24 -19.84
C ILE A 46 -11.38 19.74 -21.20
N PHE A 47 -10.07 19.85 -21.37
CA PHE A 47 -9.44 20.62 -22.45
C PHE A 47 -8.82 19.76 -23.57
N THR A 48 -8.53 18.47 -23.36
CA THR A 48 -7.91 17.59 -24.37
C THR A 48 -8.81 16.42 -24.78
N SER A 49 -8.35 15.61 -25.75
CA SER A 49 -9.13 14.52 -26.38
C SER A 49 -9.85 13.64 -25.34
N PRO A 50 -11.16 13.40 -25.49
CA PRO A 50 -11.94 12.82 -24.42
C PRO A 50 -11.61 11.34 -24.29
N ILE A 51 -10.85 11.00 -23.24
CA ILE A 51 -10.97 9.69 -22.60
C ILE A 51 -12.46 9.37 -22.51
N LYS A 52 -12.87 8.21 -23.06
CA LYS A 52 -14.28 7.82 -23.07
C LYS A 52 -14.84 7.96 -21.65
N THR A 53 -16.01 8.60 -21.51
CA THR A 53 -16.62 8.92 -20.21
C THR A 53 -16.71 7.70 -19.29
N GLN A 54 -16.92 6.52 -19.85
CA GLN A 54 -16.96 5.24 -19.13
C GLN A 54 -15.63 4.83 -18.46
N TYR A 55 -14.48 5.34 -18.90
CA TYR A 55 -13.16 5.03 -18.34
C TYR A 55 -12.74 6.00 -17.24
N LYS A 56 -13.25 7.24 -17.25
CA LYS A 56 -12.89 8.30 -16.30
C LYS A 56 -13.01 7.88 -14.82
N PRO A 57 -14.08 7.18 -14.37
CA PRO A 57 -14.19 6.75 -12.97
C PRO A 57 -13.08 5.79 -12.54
N TYR A 58 -12.62 4.93 -13.45
CA TYR A 58 -11.53 3.98 -13.16
C TYR A 58 -10.20 4.72 -13.00
N ILE A 59 -9.91 5.63 -13.92
CA ILE A 59 -8.67 6.40 -13.90
C ILE A 59 -8.61 7.34 -12.67
N PHE A 60 -9.71 8.04 -12.35
CA PHE A 60 -9.82 8.77 -11.07
C PHE A 60 -9.60 7.85 -9.86
N GLY A 61 -10.20 6.66 -9.91
CA GLY A 61 -10.05 5.65 -8.88
C GLY A 61 -8.60 5.23 -8.66
N ILE A 62 -7.81 5.11 -9.73
CA ILE A 62 -6.37 4.82 -9.73
C ILE A 62 -5.60 5.99 -9.16
N ILE A 63 -5.67 7.17 -9.78
CA ILE A 63 -4.84 8.34 -9.43
C ILE A 63 -5.02 8.70 -7.95
N ARG A 64 -6.26 8.82 -7.48
CA ARG A 64 -6.54 9.19 -6.08
C ARG A 64 -5.95 8.19 -5.09
N ARG A 65 -6.00 6.89 -5.42
CA ARG A 65 -5.50 5.84 -4.53
C ARG A 65 -3.99 5.75 -4.51
N VAL A 66 -3.34 5.97 -5.65
CA VAL A 66 -1.87 6.03 -5.74
C VAL A 66 -1.33 7.16 -4.90
N GLN A 67 -1.89 8.37 -5.08
CA GLN A 67 -1.47 9.54 -4.33
C GLN A 67 -1.60 9.30 -2.82
N MET A 68 -2.72 8.74 -2.38
CA MET A 68 -2.92 8.43 -0.97
C MET A 68 -2.07 7.24 -0.50
N ALA A 69 -1.84 6.21 -1.30
CA ALA A 69 -0.96 5.10 -0.92
C ALA A 69 0.48 5.58 -0.63
N LEU A 70 0.99 6.54 -1.42
CA LEU A 70 2.28 7.17 -1.18
C LEU A 70 2.29 7.96 0.14
N VAL A 71 1.27 8.79 0.37
CA VAL A 71 1.12 9.57 1.62
C VAL A 71 1.13 8.66 2.84
N GLU A 72 0.28 7.62 2.83
CA GLU A 72 0.11 6.75 3.99
C GLU A 72 1.33 5.86 4.21
N TYR A 73 1.99 5.40 3.14
CA TYR A 73 3.28 4.73 3.25
C TYR A 73 4.31 5.61 3.98
N GLN A 74 4.44 6.88 3.59
CA GLN A 74 5.42 7.78 4.21
C GLN A 74 5.06 8.13 5.66
N ASN A 75 3.77 8.32 5.95
CA ASN A 75 3.28 8.53 7.32
C ASN A 75 3.62 7.32 8.21
N GLY A 76 3.37 6.11 7.71
CA GLY A 76 3.71 4.86 8.39
C GLY A 76 5.21 4.76 8.68
N ARG A 77 6.05 5.02 7.68
CA ARG A 77 7.51 5.07 7.84
C ARG A 77 7.94 6.08 8.90
N THR A 78 7.39 7.30 8.86
CA THR A 78 7.76 8.39 9.76
C THR A 78 7.43 8.06 11.22
N LEU A 79 6.24 7.50 11.47
CA LEU A 79 5.86 7.08 12.82
C LEU A 79 6.63 5.85 13.30
N LEU A 80 6.97 4.91 12.40
CA LEU A 80 7.79 3.76 12.76
C LEU A 80 9.21 4.18 13.17
N LEU A 81 9.82 5.10 12.42
CA LEU A 81 11.10 5.70 12.81
C LEU A 81 11.01 6.45 14.13
N SER A 82 9.91 7.16 14.37
CA SER A 82 9.66 7.86 15.64
C SER A 82 9.57 6.87 16.81
N TYR A 83 8.81 5.78 16.64
CA TYR A 83 8.74 4.67 17.60
C TYR A 83 10.12 4.07 17.93
N LEU A 84 10.97 3.93 16.91
CA LEU A 84 12.31 3.35 17.08
C LEU A 84 13.26 4.29 17.83
N ASN A 85 13.19 5.59 17.56
CA ASN A 85 14.07 6.61 18.13
C ASN A 85 13.70 7.04 19.56
N GLU A 86 12.50 6.72 20.05
CA GLU A 86 12.10 7.04 21.42
C GLU A 86 12.82 6.16 22.46
N SER A 87 13.39 6.81 23.49
CA SER A 87 14.04 6.14 24.61
C SER A 87 13.07 5.29 25.44
N LYS A 88 11.79 5.66 25.45
CA LYS A 88 10.69 4.87 26.00
C LYS A 88 9.77 4.48 24.86
N LYS A 89 9.69 3.19 24.54
CA LYS A 89 8.84 2.67 23.46
C LYS A 89 7.38 3.11 23.65
N ASN A 90 6.89 3.96 22.76
CA ASN A 90 5.50 4.39 22.71
C ASN A 90 4.70 3.50 21.76
N THR A 91 4.02 2.52 22.32
CA THR A 91 3.18 1.57 21.59
C THR A 91 2.13 2.23 20.70
N SER A 92 1.65 3.43 21.06
CA SER A 92 0.70 4.15 20.18
C SER A 92 1.32 4.48 18.83
N LEU A 93 2.60 4.86 18.78
CA LEU A 93 3.29 5.15 17.52
C LEU A 93 3.44 3.89 16.66
N TYR A 94 3.70 2.74 17.27
CA TYR A 94 3.75 1.46 16.57
C TYR A 94 2.41 1.14 15.88
N PHE A 95 1.30 1.21 16.62
CA PHE A 95 -0.01 0.89 16.04
C PHE A 95 -0.49 1.93 15.03
N GLN A 96 -0.15 3.20 15.22
CA GLN A 96 -0.40 4.21 14.19
C GLN A 96 0.39 3.90 12.92
N ALA A 97 1.70 3.60 13.04
CA ALA A 97 2.51 3.20 11.90
C ALA A 97 1.94 1.98 11.16
N LEU A 98 1.53 0.94 11.91
CA LEU A 98 0.87 -0.25 11.36
C LEU A 98 -0.40 0.13 10.58
N SER A 99 -1.26 0.97 11.16
CA SER A 99 -2.50 1.40 10.50
C SER A 99 -2.25 2.13 9.17
N TYR A 100 -1.23 2.98 9.12
CA TYR A 100 -0.84 3.69 7.90
C TYR A 100 -0.34 2.75 6.81
N PHE A 101 0.48 1.75 7.19
CA PHE A 101 0.92 0.72 6.26
C PHE A 101 -0.24 -0.16 5.75
N GLU A 102 -1.19 -0.53 6.61
CA GLU A 102 -2.39 -1.28 6.19
C GLU A 102 -3.27 -0.48 5.22
N ILE A 103 -3.41 0.83 5.46
CA ILE A 103 -4.12 1.74 4.55
C ILE A 103 -3.38 1.83 3.21
N ALA A 104 -2.05 1.96 3.22
CA ALA A 104 -1.24 1.98 1.99
C ALA A 104 -1.43 0.69 1.16
N VAL A 105 -1.35 -0.49 1.80
CA VAL A 105 -1.63 -1.78 1.17
C VAL A 105 -3.03 -1.82 0.56
N THR A 106 -4.03 -1.36 1.31
CA THR A 106 -5.43 -1.33 0.88
C THR A 106 -5.64 -0.44 -0.33
N LEU A 107 -5.12 0.79 -0.29
CA LEU A 107 -5.26 1.75 -1.37
C LEU A 107 -4.56 1.26 -2.63
N LEU A 108 -3.34 0.72 -2.50
CA LEU A 108 -2.56 0.21 -3.61
C LEU A 108 -3.25 -0.97 -4.28
N TYR A 109 -3.72 -1.96 -3.51
CA TYR A 109 -4.42 -3.11 -4.08
C TYR A 109 -5.72 -2.70 -4.77
N GLN A 110 -6.49 -1.78 -4.18
CA GLN A 110 -7.68 -1.25 -4.83
C GLN A 110 -7.34 -0.54 -6.15
N ALA A 111 -6.21 0.16 -6.24
CA ALA A 111 -5.76 0.79 -7.46
C ALA A 111 -5.44 -0.24 -8.57
N TYR A 112 -4.84 -1.39 -8.21
CA TYR A 112 -4.68 -2.55 -9.10
C TYR A 112 -6.02 -3.12 -9.57
N GLU A 113 -7.01 -3.22 -8.68
CA GLU A 113 -8.36 -3.64 -9.06
C GLU A 113 -9.04 -2.67 -10.05
N PHE A 114 -8.82 -1.36 -9.92
CA PHE A 114 -9.34 -0.40 -10.89
C PHE A 114 -8.68 -0.55 -12.26
N LEU A 115 -7.36 -0.76 -12.32
CA LEU A 115 -6.65 -1.00 -13.58
C LEU A 115 -7.09 -2.29 -14.24
N ARG A 116 -7.23 -3.39 -13.49
CA ARG A 116 -7.76 -4.66 -13.99
C ARG A 116 -9.13 -4.49 -14.64
N LYS A 117 -10.03 -3.76 -13.97
CA LYS A 117 -11.38 -3.48 -14.48
C LYS A 117 -11.36 -2.54 -15.69
N LEU A 118 -10.43 -1.58 -15.73
CA LEU A 118 -10.22 -0.72 -16.89
C LEU A 118 -9.74 -1.52 -18.10
N GLY A 119 -8.73 -2.39 -17.94
CA GLY A 119 -8.25 -3.30 -18.97
C GLY A 119 -9.37 -4.18 -19.54
N LYS A 120 -10.19 -4.79 -18.66
CA LYS A 120 -11.38 -5.55 -19.08
C LYS A 120 -12.38 -4.72 -19.90
N LYS A 121 -12.52 -3.42 -19.61
CA LYS A 121 -13.38 -2.50 -20.36
C LYS A 121 -12.79 -2.05 -21.70
N ILE A 122 -11.47 -2.11 -21.88
CA ILE A 122 -10.79 -1.74 -23.12
C ILE A 122 -10.68 -2.97 -24.03
N GLU A 123 -10.16 -4.07 -23.51
CA GLU A 123 -9.79 -5.27 -24.29
C GLU A 123 -10.91 -6.33 -24.31
N SER A 124 -11.99 -6.13 -23.55
CA SER A 124 -13.06 -7.14 -23.35
C SER A 124 -12.54 -8.49 -22.83
N LYS A 125 -11.33 -8.52 -22.25
CA LYS A 125 -10.67 -9.70 -21.70
C LYS A 125 -10.32 -9.45 -20.23
N GLU A 126 -10.57 -10.45 -19.40
CA GLU A 126 -10.14 -10.40 -18.00
C GLU A 126 -8.68 -10.87 -17.91
N THR A 127 -7.84 -10.00 -17.34
CA THR A 127 -6.42 -10.29 -17.08
C THR A 127 -6.26 -10.48 -15.58
N ASN A 128 -5.68 -11.61 -15.19
CA ASN A 128 -5.31 -11.83 -13.80
C ASN A 128 -4.12 -10.92 -13.45
N LEU A 129 -4.12 -10.36 -12.25
CA LEU A 129 -3.01 -9.51 -11.78
C LEU A 129 -1.76 -10.33 -11.45
N PHE A 130 -1.95 -11.59 -11.07
CA PHE A 130 -0.91 -12.55 -10.68
C PHE A 130 -1.47 -13.98 -10.79
N GLU A 131 -0.60 -14.99 -10.79
CA GLU A 131 -0.98 -16.39 -10.69
C GLU A 131 -0.93 -16.86 -9.23
N LYS A 132 -1.86 -17.74 -8.84
CA LYS A 132 -1.91 -18.23 -7.46
C LYS A 132 -0.66 -19.08 -7.16
N GLY A 133 0.08 -18.69 -6.13
CA GLY A 133 1.32 -19.31 -5.70
C GLY A 133 2.56 -18.82 -6.44
N ASP A 134 2.45 -17.78 -7.27
CA ASP A 134 3.61 -17.22 -7.98
C ASP A 134 4.59 -16.46 -7.07
N GLY A 135 4.17 -16.13 -5.84
CA GLY A 135 4.99 -15.45 -4.86
C GLY A 135 5.30 -13.99 -5.22
N SER A 136 4.64 -13.44 -6.23
CA SER A 136 4.84 -12.07 -6.70
C SER A 136 4.47 -11.06 -5.61
N SER A 137 5.05 -9.86 -5.71
CA SER A 137 4.69 -8.74 -4.82
C SER A 137 3.19 -8.43 -4.87
N LEU A 138 2.54 -8.62 -6.03
CA LEU A 138 1.10 -8.44 -6.19
C LEU A 138 0.27 -9.54 -5.52
N GLU A 139 0.69 -10.80 -5.59
CA GLU A 139 0.06 -11.87 -4.81
C GLU A 139 0.15 -11.56 -3.31
N LYS A 140 1.34 -11.18 -2.83
CA LYS A 140 1.57 -10.82 -1.42
C LYS A 140 0.69 -9.64 -0.99
N LEU A 141 0.63 -8.59 -1.81
CA LEU A 141 -0.23 -7.42 -1.60
C LEU A 141 -1.71 -7.82 -1.49
N SER A 142 -2.19 -8.67 -2.41
CA SER A 142 -3.56 -9.18 -2.40
C SER A 142 -3.86 -9.99 -1.14
N ARG A 143 -2.94 -10.86 -0.73
CA ARG A 143 -3.08 -11.67 0.49
C ARG A 143 -3.14 -10.79 1.74
N LEU A 144 -2.25 -9.81 1.87
CA LEU A 144 -2.27 -8.86 2.98
C LEU A 144 -3.57 -8.04 3.01
N TYR A 145 -4.01 -7.52 1.86
CA TYR A 145 -5.29 -6.82 1.74
C TYR A 145 -6.47 -7.69 2.22
N ASN A 146 -6.53 -8.94 1.78
CA ASN A 146 -7.62 -9.84 2.15
C ASN A 146 -7.59 -10.18 3.65
N ILE A 147 -6.41 -10.37 4.24
CA ILE A 147 -6.26 -10.63 5.68
C ILE A 147 -6.67 -9.39 6.49
N SER A 148 -6.18 -8.20 6.15
CA SER A 148 -6.52 -6.94 6.84
C SER A 148 -8.02 -6.59 6.70
N LYS A 149 -8.69 -7.05 5.64
CA LYS A 149 -10.13 -6.86 5.44
C LYS A 149 -10.99 -7.83 6.26
N HIS A 150 -10.56 -9.07 6.46
CA HIS A 150 -11.34 -10.14 7.09
C HIS A 150 -10.85 -10.43 8.51
N LEU A 151 -11.17 -9.50 9.42
CA LEU A 151 -10.67 -9.45 10.81
C LEU A 151 -11.51 -10.28 11.79
N GLU A 152 -11.79 -11.54 11.46
CA GLU A 152 -12.39 -12.46 12.43
C GLU A 152 -11.35 -12.82 13.51
N PRO A 153 -11.55 -12.58 14.81
CA PRO A 153 -10.57 -12.94 15.83
C PRO A 153 -10.27 -14.45 15.87
N SER A 154 -11.26 -15.27 15.48
CA SER A 154 -11.15 -16.73 15.41
C SER A 154 -10.14 -17.23 14.37
N THR A 155 -9.74 -16.39 13.41
CA THR A 155 -8.78 -16.76 12.36
C THR A 155 -7.35 -16.34 12.71
N ILE A 156 -7.13 -15.67 13.85
CA ILE A 156 -5.79 -15.34 14.34
C ILE A 156 -5.11 -16.64 14.81
N PRO A 157 -3.91 -16.99 14.32
CA PRO A 157 -3.20 -18.19 14.76
C PRO A 157 -2.95 -18.20 16.26
N GLU A 158 -2.99 -19.39 16.87
CA GLU A 158 -2.66 -19.54 18.28
C GLU A 158 -1.27 -18.97 18.58
N GLY A 159 -1.19 -18.10 19.59
CA GLY A 159 0.04 -17.41 19.96
C GLY A 159 0.16 -15.98 19.43
N ASN A 160 -0.57 -15.62 18.36
CA ASN A 160 -0.60 -14.27 17.83
C ASN A 160 -1.72 -13.43 18.46
N LEU A 161 -1.52 -12.10 18.49
CA LEU A 161 -2.53 -11.13 18.94
C LEU A 161 -3.23 -10.44 17.77
N HIS A 162 -2.51 -10.23 16.68
CA HIS A 162 -2.98 -9.46 15.53
C HIS A 162 -2.88 -10.26 14.25
N HIS A 163 -3.74 -9.96 13.28
CA HIS A 163 -3.66 -10.53 11.92
C HIS A 163 -2.44 -10.04 11.15
N VAL A 164 -2.08 -8.78 11.38
CA VAL A 164 -1.00 -8.08 10.70
C VAL A 164 -0.10 -7.44 11.77
N TRP A 165 1.21 -7.47 11.53
CA TRP A 165 2.20 -6.82 12.38
C TRP A 165 3.38 -6.32 11.55
N ILE A 166 4.22 -5.48 12.14
CA ILE A 166 5.45 -4.97 11.52
C ILE A 166 6.66 -5.76 12.01
N SER A 167 7.53 -6.14 11.07
CA SER A 167 8.91 -6.57 11.31
C SER A 167 9.90 -5.49 10.81
N ASN A 168 11.20 -5.67 11.09
CA ASN A 168 12.24 -4.78 10.56
C ASN A 168 12.16 -4.59 9.03
N ASN A 169 11.78 -5.65 8.32
CA ASN A 169 11.84 -5.72 6.87
C ASN A 169 10.50 -5.45 6.18
N GLY A 170 9.38 -5.42 6.88
CA GLY A 170 8.09 -5.22 6.22
C GLY A 170 6.87 -5.57 7.05
N ILE A 171 5.77 -5.73 6.34
CA ILE A 171 4.45 -6.04 6.87
C ILE A 171 4.25 -7.55 6.82
N CYS A 172 3.95 -8.12 7.98
CA CYS A 172 3.78 -9.55 8.17
C CYS A 172 2.33 -9.88 8.45
N ALA A 173 1.87 -11.01 7.92
CA ALA A 173 0.66 -11.69 8.33
C ALA A 173 0.90 -13.21 8.29
N ASN A 174 -0.05 -14.00 8.76
CA ASN A 174 0.12 -15.45 8.78
C ASN A 174 0.39 -16.01 7.36
N GLY A 175 1.56 -16.62 7.18
CA GLY A 175 1.98 -17.23 5.92
C GLY A 175 2.26 -16.25 4.77
N VAL A 176 2.38 -14.94 5.03
CA VAL A 176 2.78 -13.93 4.04
C VAL A 176 3.58 -12.81 4.68
N THR A 177 4.71 -12.48 4.09
CA THR A 177 5.51 -11.29 4.43
C THR A 177 5.73 -10.50 3.16
N MET A 178 5.35 -9.23 3.21
CA MET A 178 5.65 -8.26 2.17
C MET A 178 6.71 -7.32 2.71
N SER A 179 7.88 -7.31 2.09
CA SER A 179 8.93 -6.39 2.47
C SER A 179 8.54 -4.94 2.17
N PHE A 180 9.12 -4.00 2.91
CA PHE A 180 8.91 -2.58 2.61
C PHE A 180 9.47 -2.20 1.23
N THR A 181 10.53 -2.86 0.77
CA THR A 181 11.06 -2.67 -0.59
C THR A 181 10.04 -3.11 -1.64
N GLU A 182 9.44 -4.29 -1.51
CA GLU A 182 8.38 -4.74 -2.43
C GLU A 182 7.17 -3.79 -2.43
N LEU A 183 6.76 -3.30 -1.25
CA LEU A 183 5.67 -2.34 -1.16
C LEU A 183 6.04 -1.00 -1.80
N ALA A 184 7.24 -0.49 -1.53
CA ALA A 184 7.76 0.74 -2.10
C ALA A 184 7.86 0.67 -3.63
N ASP A 185 8.36 -0.44 -4.16
CA ASP A 185 8.49 -0.65 -5.61
C ASP A 185 7.12 -0.66 -6.30
N LEU A 186 6.12 -1.32 -5.70
CA LEU A 186 4.75 -1.29 -6.23
C LEU A 186 4.13 0.12 -6.15
N VAL A 187 4.41 0.91 -5.10
CA VAL A 187 3.99 2.31 -5.03
C VAL A 187 4.60 3.11 -6.17
N LYS A 188 5.93 2.99 -6.39
CA LYS A 188 6.65 3.69 -7.48
C LYS A 188 6.13 3.32 -8.86
N GLU A 189 5.93 2.03 -9.12
CA GLU A 189 5.36 1.55 -10.38
C GLU A 189 4.01 2.22 -10.66
N TYR A 190 3.18 2.32 -9.63
CA TYR A 190 1.85 2.89 -9.77
C TYR A 190 1.83 4.43 -9.84
N VAL A 191 2.81 5.11 -9.24
CA VAL A 191 3.05 6.55 -9.50
C VAL A 191 3.36 6.77 -10.98
N ALA A 192 4.25 5.97 -11.57
CA ALA A 192 4.58 6.08 -12.99
C ALA A 192 3.36 5.81 -13.90
N LEU A 193 2.55 4.82 -13.56
CA LEU A 193 1.31 4.52 -14.29
C LEU A 193 0.27 5.64 -14.15
N ALA A 194 0.09 6.20 -12.96
CA ALA A 194 -0.82 7.33 -12.73
C ALA A 194 -0.39 8.60 -13.49
N LYS A 195 0.93 8.85 -13.61
CA LYS A 195 1.47 9.90 -14.50
C LYS A 195 1.07 9.68 -15.96
N GLY A 196 1.14 8.45 -16.45
CA GLY A 196 0.75 8.12 -17.82
C GLY A 196 -0.70 8.48 -18.10
N PHE A 197 -1.60 8.22 -17.15
CA PHE A 197 -3.00 8.63 -17.27
C PHE A 197 -3.24 10.12 -17.11
N SER A 198 -2.44 10.79 -16.29
CA SER A 198 -2.58 12.21 -16.01
C SER A 198 -2.05 13.08 -17.16
N ASN A 199 -0.96 12.67 -17.81
CA ASN A 199 -0.27 13.41 -18.87
C ASN A 199 -0.61 12.89 -20.27
N LEU A 200 -1.84 12.45 -20.51
CA LEU A 200 -2.25 11.92 -21.82
C LEU A 200 -2.01 12.97 -22.91
N ASN A 201 -0.89 12.81 -23.63
CA ASN A 201 -0.67 13.50 -24.89
C ASN A 201 -1.76 13.06 -25.87
N PRO A 202 -2.24 13.95 -26.77
CA PRO A 202 -3.31 13.67 -27.72
C PRO A 202 -2.96 12.62 -28.81
N VAL A 203 -2.00 11.73 -28.59
CA VAL A 203 -1.53 10.74 -29.55
C VAL A 203 -1.86 9.33 -29.04
N SER A 204 -2.94 8.80 -29.61
CA SER A 204 -3.17 7.37 -29.89
C SER A 204 -3.42 6.45 -28.69
N ILE A 205 -4.68 6.35 -28.30
CA ILE A 205 -5.22 5.04 -27.89
C ILE A 205 -5.31 4.22 -29.19
N PRO A 206 -4.73 3.00 -29.28
CA PRO A 206 -4.94 2.14 -30.44
C PRO A 206 -6.43 1.82 -30.68
#